data_AF-A0A4Q7V0A1-F1
#
_entry.id   AF-A0A4Q7V0A1-F1
#
_cell.length_a   1.000
_cell.length_b   1.000
_cell.length_c   1.000
_cell.angle_alpha   90.00
_cell.angle_beta   90.00
_cell.angle_gamma   90.00
#
_symmetry.space_group_name_H-M   'P 1'
#
loop_
_entity.id
_entity.type
_entity.pdbx_description
1 polymer ?
#
loop_
_entity_poly.entity_id
_entity_poly.type
_entity_poly.pdbx_seq_one_letter_code
_entity_poly.pdbx_strand_id
1 'polypeptide(L)'
;MIGTDRAEEARDETFLLLAGHDGLASLGFGYANIVATRVDDPSPVVGDTDVLVLRWGPAHPLGDGAVRQRVCLSVLGPTARSSALRTWEVLSVAGDALLSRQAADPAGTSIEVSAPHLQQGLVGRLVTTGFDVLTHS
;
A
#
# COMPACT_ATOMS: atom_id res chain seq x y z
N MET A 1 -19.44 13.54 10.10
CA MET A 1 -19.30 12.99 8.74
C MET A 1 -18.04 13.54 8.05
N ILE A 2 -16.97 13.83 8.81
CA ILE A 2 -15.75 14.50 8.28
C ILE A 2 -14.60 13.48 8.12
N GLY A 3 -14.60 12.38 8.88
CA GLY A 3 -13.52 11.39 8.86
C GLY A 3 -13.59 10.33 7.74
N THR A 4 -14.76 10.12 7.11
CA THR A 4 -14.91 9.17 5.99
C THR A 4 -14.30 9.69 4.71
N ASP A 5 -14.54 10.96 4.39
CA ASP A 5 -14.09 11.58 3.14
C ASP A 5 -12.55 11.69 3.11
N ARG A 6 -11.95 12.00 4.27
CA ARG A 6 -10.48 12.03 4.46
C ARG A 6 -9.83 10.66 4.32
N ALA A 7 -10.48 9.62 4.85
CA ALA A 7 -10.02 8.24 4.72
C ALA A 7 -10.10 7.72 3.28
N GLU A 8 -10.99 8.26 2.46
CA GLU A 8 -11.08 7.95 1.04
C GLU A 8 -10.02 8.72 0.24
N GLU A 9 -9.81 10.01 0.54
CA GLU A 9 -8.75 10.83 -0.04
C GLU A 9 -7.36 10.20 0.14
N ALA A 10 -7.01 9.77 1.35
CA ALA A 10 -5.71 9.13 1.61
C ALA A 10 -5.52 7.79 0.87
N ARG A 11 -6.61 7.04 0.65
CA ARG A 11 -6.60 5.81 -0.15
C ARG A 11 -6.31 6.12 -1.61
N ASP A 12 -7.02 7.10 -2.15
CA ASP A 12 -6.88 7.53 -3.54
C ASP A 12 -5.48 8.09 -3.80
N GLU A 13 -4.97 8.94 -2.90
CA GLU A 13 -3.62 9.48 -3.00
C GLU A 13 -2.54 8.40 -2.96
N THR A 14 -2.68 7.42 -2.07
CA THR A 14 -1.74 6.29 -1.96
C THR A 14 -1.82 5.40 -3.20
N PHE A 15 -3.03 5.17 -3.73
CA PHE A 15 -3.24 4.46 -4.98
C PHE A 15 -2.57 5.18 -6.14
N LEU A 16 -2.82 6.49 -6.30
CA LEU A 16 -2.26 7.32 -7.36
C LEU A 16 -0.73 7.37 -7.29
N LEU A 17 -0.16 7.45 -6.08
CA LEU A 17 1.28 7.39 -5.87
C LEU A 17 1.87 6.10 -6.45
N LEU A 18 1.33 4.94 -6.08
CA LEU A 18 1.89 3.66 -6.52
C LEU A 18 1.58 3.38 -7.99
N ALA A 19 0.37 3.70 -8.47
CA ALA A 19 -0.03 3.48 -9.86
C ALA A 19 0.72 4.36 -10.85
N GLY A 20 1.15 5.55 -10.43
CA GLY A 20 2.00 6.45 -11.21
C GLY A 20 3.50 6.30 -10.98
N HIS A 21 3.96 5.33 -10.17
CA HIS A 21 5.38 5.20 -9.83
C HIS A 21 6.19 4.53 -10.93
N ASP A 22 7.16 5.23 -11.52
CA ASP A 22 7.98 4.73 -12.64
C ASP A 22 8.68 3.40 -12.34
N GLY A 23 9.17 3.21 -11.12
CA GLY A 23 9.78 1.95 -10.69
C GLY A 23 8.79 0.77 -10.75
N LEU A 24 7.53 0.99 -10.37
CA LEU A 24 6.50 -0.05 -10.46
C LEU A 24 6.06 -0.27 -11.90
N ALA A 25 5.94 0.80 -12.69
CA ALA A 25 5.64 0.72 -14.11
C ALA A 25 6.69 -0.11 -14.87
N SER A 26 7.98 0.05 -14.53
CA SER A 26 9.08 -0.74 -15.12
C SER A 26 8.98 -2.25 -14.80
N LEU A 27 8.33 -2.61 -13.69
CA LEU A 27 8.06 -3.99 -13.28
C LEU A 27 6.73 -4.53 -13.83
N GLY A 28 6.00 -3.70 -14.58
CA GLY A 28 4.71 -4.02 -15.17
C GLY A 28 3.51 -3.72 -14.27
N PHE A 29 3.66 -2.91 -13.22
CA PHE A 29 2.58 -2.51 -12.31
C PHE A 29 2.19 -1.05 -12.53
N GLY A 30 0.90 -0.80 -12.72
CA GLY A 30 0.31 0.52 -12.87
C GLY A 30 -1.20 0.49 -12.64
N TYR A 31 -1.93 1.48 -13.16
CA TYR A 31 -3.37 1.66 -12.91
C TYR A 31 -4.24 0.42 -13.17
N ALA A 32 -3.85 -0.47 -14.09
CA ALA A 32 -4.64 -1.64 -14.46
C ALA A 32 -4.49 -2.84 -13.50
N ASN A 33 -3.40 -2.89 -12.74
CA ASN A 33 -3.04 -4.06 -11.92
C ASN A 33 -2.50 -3.68 -10.53
N ILE A 34 -2.77 -2.46 -10.10
CA ILE A 34 -2.75 -2.08 -8.70
C ILE A 34 -4.21 -1.96 -8.25
N VAL A 35 -4.55 -2.52 -7.09
CA VAL A 35 -5.92 -2.54 -6.61
C VAL A 35 -5.94 -2.18 -5.13
N ALA A 36 -6.75 -1.19 -4.76
CA ALA A 36 -7.05 -0.88 -3.37
C ALA A 36 -8.34 -1.59 -2.95
N THR A 37 -8.28 -2.38 -1.88
CA THR A 37 -9.45 -3.07 -1.30
C THR A 37 -9.51 -2.84 0.20
N ARG A 38 -10.67 -3.05 0.81
CA ARG A 38 -10.80 -3.11 2.27
C ARG A 38 -10.35 -4.48 2.78
N VAL A 39 -10.05 -4.57 4.08
CA VAL A 39 -9.63 -5.81 4.73
C VAL A 39 -10.70 -6.89 4.72
N ASP A 40 -11.97 -6.47 4.74
CA ASP A 40 -13.13 -7.36 4.73
C ASP A 40 -13.59 -7.73 3.30
N ASP A 41 -13.01 -7.10 2.28
CA ASP A 41 -13.34 -7.41 0.89
C ASP A 41 -12.76 -8.79 0.52
N PRO A 42 -13.46 -9.56 -0.33
CA PRO A 42 -12.90 -10.78 -0.89
C PRO A 42 -11.59 -10.47 -1.61
N SER A 43 -10.65 -11.42 -1.58
CA SER A 43 -9.40 -11.24 -2.33
C SER A 43 -9.71 -11.06 -3.82
N PRO A 44 -9.06 -10.10 -4.49
CA PRO A 44 -9.36 -9.81 -5.88
C PRO A 44 -9.13 -11.04 -6.74
N VAL A 45 -10.02 -11.25 -7.73
CA VAL A 45 -9.88 -12.34 -8.69
C VAL A 45 -8.72 -12.00 -9.60
N VAL A 46 -7.71 -12.88 -9.62
CA VAL A 46 -6.51 -12.70 -10.44
C VAL A 46 -6.59 -13.61 -11.64
N GLY A 47 -6.47 -13.03 -12.84
CA GLY A 47 -6.33 -13.74 -14.10
C GLY A 47 -4.86 -14.11 -14.36
N ASP A 48 -4.41 -13.84 -15.58
CA ASP A 48 -3.06 -14.22 -16.05
C ASP A 48 -1.96 -13.20 -15.72
N THR A 49 -2.31 -12.09 -15.08
CA THR A 49 -1.39 -10.99 -14.74
C THR A 49 -1.25 -10.87 -13.23
N ASP A 50 -0.05 -10.51 -12.76
CA ASP A 50 0.16 -10.19 -11.36
C ASP A 50 -0.51 -8.86 -10.98
N VAL A 51 -1.02 -8.80 -9.75
CA VAL A 51 -1.73 -7.67 -9.16
C VAL A 51 -1.07 -7.29 -7.84
N LEU A 52 -0.76 -6.00 -7.67
CA LEU A 52 -0.35 -5.42 -6.38
C LEU A 52 -1.61 -4.97 -5.64
N VAL A 53 -1.87 -5.59 -4.49
CA VAL A 53 -3.04 -5.32 -3.67
C VAL A 53 -2.64 -4.46 -2.48
N LEU A 54 -3.33 -3.33 -2.33
CA LEU A 54 -3.30 -2.47 -1.15
C LEU A 54 -4.53 -2.78 -0.31
N ARG A 55 -4.37 -3.54 0.76
CA ARG A 55 -5.47 -3.92 1.64
C ARG A 55 -5.57 -2.96 2.83
N TRP A 56 -6.64 -2.19 2.86
CA TRP A 56 -6.89 -1.13 3.83
C TRP A 56 -7.71 -1.62 5.02
N GLY A 57 -7.20 -1.36 6.22
CA GLY A 57 -7.92 -1.52 7.46
C GLY A 57 -8.99 -0.44 7.69
N PRO A 58 -9.76 -0.57 8.78
CA PRO A 58 -10.71 0.44 9.19
C PRO A 58 -10.02 1.77 9.55
N ALA A 59 -10.77 2.86 9.42
CA ALA A 59 -10.35 4.19 9.86
C ALA A 59 -10.44 4.29 11.39
N HIS A 60 -9.33 4.71 12.01
CA HIS A 60 -9.22 4.93 13.44
C HIS A 60 -8.99 6.42 13.70
N PRO A 61 -9.98 7.14 14.25
CA PRO A 61 -9.79 8.53 14.66
C PRO A 61 -8.71 8.64 15.74
N LEU A 62 -7.83 9.62 15.58
CA LEU A 62 -6.90 10.09 16.59
C LEU A 62 -7.48 11.39 17.15
N GLY A 63 -7.39 11.61 18.45
CA GLY A 63 -8.20 12.61 19.18
C GLY A 63 -8.01 14.09 18.78
N ASP A 64 -7.13 14.37 17.83
CA ASP A 64 -6.80 15.68 17.23
C ASP A 64 -7.53 15.93 15.90
N GLY A 65 -8.40 15.02 15.47
CA GLY A 65 -9.09 15.10 14.18
C GLY A 65 -8.36 14.36 13.06
N ALA A 66 -7.17 13.84 13.32
CA ALA A 66 -6.47 12.98 12.38
C ALA A 66 -7.13 11.60 12.30
N VAL A 67 -6.92 10.93 11.17
CA VAL A 67 -7.41 9.57 10.94
C VAL A 67 -6.23 8.68 10.59
N ARG A 68 -6.11 7.54 11.29
CA ARG A 68 -5.14 6.50 10.98
C ARG A 68 -5.82 5.34 10.27
N GLN A 69 -5.22 4.89 9.17
CA GLN A 69 -5.59 3.65 8.49
C GLN A 69 -4.36 2.81 8.21
N ARG A 70 -4.46 1.50 8.44
CA ARG A 70 -3.42 0.57 8.04
C ARG A 70 -3.60 0.19 6.58
N VAL A 71 -2.52 0.13 5.81
CA VAL A 71 -2.47 -0.48 4.49
C VAL A 71 -1.44 -1.60 4.48
N CYS A 72 -1.85 -2.77 4.00
CA CYS A 72 -0.98 -3.92 3.82
C CYS A 72 -0.79 -4.20 2.32
N LEU A 73 0.46 -4.35 1.90
CA LEU A 73 0.84 -4.67 0.52
C LEU A 73 0.95 -6.19 0.33
N SER A 74 0.47 -6.68 -0.80
CA SER A 74 0.70 -8.05 -1.25
C SER A 74 0.69 -8.14 -2.77
N VAL A 75 1.43 -9.09 -3.35
CA VAL A 75 1.37 -9.38 -4.78
C VAL A 75 0.67 -10.71 -4.98
N LEU A 76 -0.36 -10.72 -5.82
CA LEU A 76 -1.11 -11.91 -6.18
C LEU A 76 -0.95 -12.18 -7.68
N GLY A 77 -0.90 -13.44 -8.09
CA GLY A 77 -0.86 -13.80 -9.51
C GLY A 77 0.06 -14.97 -9.82
N PRO A 78 0.10 -15.42 -11.09
CA PRO A 78 0.83 -16.61 -11.50
C PRO A 78 2.34 -16.47 -11.29
N THR A 79 2.92 -15.28 -11.48
CA THR A 79 4.36 -15.07 -11.32
C THR A 79 4.71 -14.84 -9.85
N ALA A 80 3.87 -14.14 -9.10
CA ALA A 80 4.04 -13.99 -7.66
C ALA A 80 4.06 -15.35 -6.91
N ARG A 81 3.27 -16.32 -7.38
CA ARG A 81 3.25 -17.71 -6.85
C ARG A 81 4.52 -18.50 -7.15
N SER A 82 5.17 -18.22 -8.27
CA SER A 82 6.31 -18.99 -8.76
C SER A 82 7.67 -18.31 -8.55
N SER A 83 7.68 -17.01 -8.22
CA SER A 83 8.90 -16.22 -8.02
C SER A 83 8.83 -15.34 -6.78
N ALA A 84 9.41 -15.84 -5.68
CA ALA A 84 9.59 -15.05 -4.46
C ALA A 84 10.48 -13.81 -4.66
N LEU A 85 11.43 -13.87 -5.62
CA LEU A 85 12.32 -12.75 -5.93
C LEU A 85 11.57 -11.59 -6.58
N ARG A 86 10.71 -11.88 -7.56
CA ARG A 86 9.89 -10.84 -8.21
C ARG A 86 8.91 -10.23 -7.23
N THR A 87 8.27 -11.06 -6.38
CA THR A 87 7.42 -10.57 -5.30
C THR A 87 8.18 -9.64 -4.36
N TRP A 88 9.42 -10.01 -3.97
CA TRP A 88 10.26 -9.16 -3.12
C TRP A 88 10.60 -7.83 -3.79
N GLU A 89 10.97 -7.84 -5.07
CA GLU A 89 11.33 -6.63 -5.81
C GLU A 89 10.16 -5.64 -5.89
N VAL A 90 8.97 -6.12 -6.26
CA VAL A 90 7.75 -5.30 -6.35
C VAL A 90 7.38 -4.71 -4.99
N LEU A 91 7.38 -5.53 -3.93
CA LEU A 91 7.06 -5.06 -2.58
C LEU A 91 8.11 -4.07 -2.05
N SER A 92 9.38 -4.24 -2.41
CA SER A 92 10.45 -3.32 -1.99
C SER A 92 10.28 -1.97 -2.67
N VAL A 93 10.07 -1.94 -3.99
CA VAL A 93 9.82 -0.69 -4.72
C VAL A 93 8.56 0.02 -4.23
N ALA A 94 7.47 -0.72 -4.00
CA ALA A 94 6.24 -0.15 -3.46
C ALA A 94 6.44 0.41 -2.04
N GLY A 95 7.14 -0.32 -1.17
CA GLY A 95 7.45 0.15 0.18
C GLY A 95 8.32 1.40 0.17
N ASP A 96 9.35 1.44 -0.66
CA ASP A 96 10.23 2.60 -0.80
C ASP A 96 9.50 3.83 -1.34
N ALA A 97 8.56 3.66 -2.28
CA ALA A 97 7.71 4.74 -2.78
C ALA A 97 6.84 5.34 -1.66
N LEU A 98 6.25 4.50 -0.82
CA LEU A 98 5.44 4.94 0.33
C LEU A 98 6.28 5.68 1.37
N LEU A 99 7.46 5.17 1.70
CA LEU A 99 8.38 5.82 2.64
C LEU A 99 8.95 7.13 2.09
N SER A 100 9.18 7.22 0.78
CA SER A 100 9.67 8.44 0.15
C SER A 100 8.63 9.57 0.20
N ARG A 101 7.33 9.25 0.16
CA ARG A 101 6.25 10.24 0.32
C ARG A 101 6.26 10.89 1.70
N GLN A 102 6.62 10.15 2.75
CA GLN A 102 6.76 10.70 4.10
C GLN A 102 7.71 11.90 4.15
N ALA A 103 8.78 11.87 3.33
CA ALA A 103 9.78 12.94 3.30
C ALA A 103 9.30 14.20 2.54
N ALA A 104 8.22 14.12 1.76
CA ALA A 104 7.85 15.13 0.79
C ALA A 104 6.74 16.11 1.27
N ASP A 105 5.83 15.71 2.15
CA ASP A 105 4.70 16.57 2.57
C ASP A 105 4.15 16.25 3.98
N PRO A 106 4.31 17.16 4.96
CA PRO A 106 3.76 16.97 6.31
C PRO A 106 2.32 17.47 6.50
N ALA A 107 1.68 18.13 5.52
CA ALA A 107 0.45 18.89 5.76
C ALA A 107 -0.87 18.17 5.40
N GLY A 108 -0.84 17.09 4.61
CA GLY A 108 -2.04 16.37 4.17
C GLY A 108 -2.11 14.92 4.66
N THR A 109 -1.32 14.06 4.02
CA THR A 109 -1.25 12.63 4.35
C THR A 109 0.20 12.22 4.59
N SER A 110 0.49 11.72 5.79
CA SER A 110 1.79 11.14 6.12
C SER A 110 1.70 9.61 6.13
N ILE A 111 2.76 8.97 5.63
CA ILE A 111 2.86 7.51 5.62
C ILE A 111 3.97 7.09 6.57
N GLU A 112 3.67 6.17 7.48
CA GLU A 112 4.60 5.62 8.45
C GLU A 112 4.63 4.10 8.34
N VAL A 113 5.67 3.48 8.89
CA VAL A 113 5.69 2.01 9.03
C VAL A 113 4.71 1.61 10.13
N SER A 114 3.87 0.59 9.88
CA SER A 114 2.91 0.12 10.87
C SER A 114 3.60 -0.37 12.15
N ALA A 115 3.05 -0.02 13.32
CA ALA A 115 3.43 -0.65 14.59
C ALA A 115 2.39 -1.73 15.00
N PRO A 116 2.81 -2.98 15.31
CA PRO A 116 4.14 -3.55 15.09
C PRO A 116 4.47 -3.69 13.60
N HIS A 117 5.77 -3.61 13.25
CA HIS A 117 6.23 -3.71 11.86
C HIS A 117 5.73 -5.01 11.22
N LEU A 118 4.88 -4.88 10.20
CA LEU A 118 4.47 -6.02 9.39
C LEU A 118 5.52 -6.21 8.31
N GLN A 119 6.33 -7.26 8.50
CA GLN A 119 7.42 -7.62 7.61
C GLN A 119 7.19 -9.00 7.04
N GLN A 120 7.59 -9.19 5.80
CA GLN A 120 7.57 -10.48 5.13
C GLN A 120 8.99 -10.91 4.79
N GLY A 121 9.32 -12.17 5.10
CA GLY A 121 10.56 -12.81 4.67
C GLY A 121 10.41 -13.37 3.26
N LEU A 122 11.17 -12.84 2.30
CA LEU A 122 11.23 -13.32 0.92
C LEU A 122 12.69 -13.43 0.49
N VAL A 123 13.08 -14.61 -0.02
CA VAL A 123 14.44 -14.85 -0.55
C VAL A 123 15.54 -14.48 0.46
N GLY A 124 15.33 -14.81 1.74
CA GLY A 124 16.28 -14.50 2.82
C GLY A 124 16.40 -13.01 3.18
N ARG A 125 15.51 -12.15 2.64
CA ARG A 125 15.44 -10.71 2.93
C ARG A 125 14.11 -10.37 3.57
N LEU A 126 14.09 -9.35 4.42
CA LEU A 126 12.86 -8.79 4.97
C LEU A 126 12.40 -7.63 4.10
N VAL A 127 11.09 -7.54 3.86
CA VAL A 127 10.44 -6.40 3.23
C VAL A 127 9.28 -5.93 4.13
N THR A 128 9.17 -4.62 4.33
CA THR A 128 8.05 -4.02 5.06
C THR A 128 6.82 -4.00 4.16
N THR A 129 5.72 -4.58 4.62
CA THR A 129 4.48 -4.66 3.85
C THR A 129 3.32 -3.94 4.52
N GLY A 130 3.42 -3.59 5.81
CA GLY A 130 2.42 -2.81 6.52
C GLY A 130 2.85 -1.38 6.77
N PHE A 131 1.98 -0.44 6.42
CA PHE A 131 2.15 0.98 6.63
C PHE A 131 0.91 1.56 7.33
N ASP A 132 1.12 2.51 8.23
CA ASP A 132 0.04 3.30 8.81
C ASP A 132 0.01 4.64 8.06
N VAL A 133 -1.14 4.93 7.44
CA VAL A 133 -1.42 6.17 6.72
C VAL A 133 -2.21 7.07 7.65
N LEU A 134 -1.67 8.25 7.90
CA LEU A 134 -2.23 9.27 8.76
C LEU A 134 -2.71 10.43 7.89
N THR A 135 -3.98 10.79 8.03
CA THR A 135 -4.55 11.95 7.36
C THR A 135 -4.80 13.03 8.41
N HIS A 136 -4.21 14.20 8.22
CA HIS A 136 -4.32 15.34 9.14
C HIS A 136 -5.41 16.32 8.67
N SER A 137 -5.89 17.15 9.61
CA SER A 137 -6.99 18.11 9.39
C SER A 137 -6.50 19.48 8.94
#